data_AF-A0A6G0PB43-F1
#
_entry.id   AF-A0A6G0PB43-F1
#
_cell.length_a   1.000
_cell.length_b   1.000
_cell.length_c   1.000
_cell.angle_alpha   90.00
_cell.angle_beta   90.00
_cell.angle_gamma   90.00
#
_symmetry.space_group_name_H-M   'P 1'
#
loop_
_entity.id
_entity.type
_entity.pdbx_description
1 polymer ?
#
loop_
_entity_poly.entity_id
_entity_poly.type
_entity_poly.pdbx_seq_one_letter_code
_entity_poly.pdbx_strand_id
1 'polypeptide(L)'
;MFWVTPSEHAICFTDGERTLRLGDKGANGFGIPVRKLSLYTACTGVPPQMRLPVVLYCDTNNEEYHADPFYIGLRQKCGCGEKFEQLVDVFMNASKAKYGGENKLCTFNDDTQDTASAVFGGLLAAEPLSGKSISEQNFIFLGAGTAGTGIADLRETGKTVESRKQIKLADSRSLIAESRMESLQPHKLPYAHDAPEYPNLVETLDRIKTMALIGVCTIAKAFNEMGARK
;
A
#
# COMPACT_ATOMS: atom_id res chain seq x y z
N MET A 1 24.10 9.35 15.75
CA MET A 1 24.14 10.73 15.24
C MET A 1 22.85 11.41 15.67
N PHE A 2 22.91 12.58 16.31
CA PHE A 2 21.71 13.32 16.71
C PHE A 2 21.32 14.30 15.59
N TRP A 3 20.03 14.38 15.27
CA TRP A 3 19.52 15.29 14.25
C TRP A 3 19.34 16.69 14.85
N VAL A 4 20.00 17.68 14.24
CA VAL A 4 20.25 19.02 14.81
C VAL A 4 19.28 20.10 14.34
N THR A 5 18.38 19.80 13.41
CA THR A 5 17.39 20.77 12.95
C THR A 5 16.25 20.88 13.96
N PRO A 6 15.87 22.12 14.35
CA PRO A 6 14.87 22.34 15.39
C PRO A 6 13.41 22.22 14.90
N SER A 7 13.19 22.13 13.58
CA SER A 7 11.85 21.97 12.99
C SER A 7 11.86 21.11 11.72
N GLU A 8 11.03 20.07 11.74
CA GLU A 8 10.85 19.10 10.67
C GLU A 8 9.41 19.14 10.20
N HIS A 9 9.20 19.19 8.90
CA HIS A 9 7.87 19.16 8.29
C HIS A 9 7.53 17.78 7.72
N ALA A 10 8.54 16.96 7.39
CA ALA A 10 8.32 15.66 6.78
C ALA A 10 9.30 14.60 7.32
N ILE A 11 8.75 13.58 7.97
CA ILE A 11 9.48 12.39 8.38
C ILE A 11 9.02 11.26 7.46
N CYS A 12 9.97 10.55 6.86
CA CYS A 12 9.68 9.34 6.08
C CYS A 12 10.45 8.19 6.70
N PHE A 13 9.75 7.13 7.07
CA PHE A 13 10.36 5.96 7.70
C PHE A 13 9.93 4.65 7.05
N THR A 14 10.79 3.64 7.17
CA THR A 14 10.55 2.27 6.72
C THR A 14 11.30 1.30 7.63
N ASP A 15 10.89 0.04 7.68
CA ASP A 15 11.67 -1.05 8.27
C ASP A 15 12.60 -1.75 7.27
N GLY A 16 12.40 -1.50 5.98
CA GLY A 16 13.13 -2.16 4.90
C GLY A 16 12.66 -3.59 4.62
N GLU A 17 11.68 -4.14 5.33
CA GLU A 17 11.23 -5.53 5.20
C GLU A 17 10.59 -5.78 3.82
N ARG A 18 9.86 -4.79 3.30
CA ARG A 18 9.22 -4.87 1.98
C ARG A 18 9.65 -3.74 1.07
N THR A 19 10.92 -3.76 0.67
CA THR A 19 11.45 -2.77 -0.26
C THR A 19 11.00 -3.06 -1.70
N LEU A 20 9.83 -2.55 -2.08
CA LEU A 20 9.24 -2.71 -3.42
C LEU A 20 9.20 -4.19 -3.86
N ARG A 21 9.86 -4.52 -4.98
CA ARG A 21 10.02 -5.88 -5.50
C ARG A 21 11.30 -6.58 -5.04
N LEU A 22 12.15 -5.88 -4.28
CA LEU A 22 13.45 -6.39 -3.86
C LEU A 22 13.41 -7.16 -2.53
N GLY A 23 12.24 -7.21 -1.89
CA GLY A 23 12.01 -7.90 -0.63
C GLY A 23 12.70 -7.22 0.55
N ASP A 24 13.13 -8.04 1.50
CA ASP A 24 13.77 -7.61 2.73
C ASP A 24 15.18 -7.05 2.47
N LYS A 25 15.34 -5.77 2.82
CA LYS A 25 16.59 -5.02 2.79
C LYS A 25 17.10 -4.64 4.17
N GLY A 26 16.34 -4.90 5.24
CA GLY A 26 16.63 -4.43 6.59
C GLY A 26 17.17 -3.01 6.60
N ALA A 27 18.33 -2.80 7.23
CA ALA A 27 18.97 -1.48 7.32
C ALA A 27 19.34 -0.86 5.95
N ASN A 28 19.57 -1.67 4.92
CA ASN A 28 19.85 -1.18 3.56
C ASN A 28 18.62 -0.54 2.90
N GLY A 29 17.42 -0.69 3.49
CA GLY A 29 16.20 0.01 3.10
C GLY A 29 16.27 1.54 3.22
N PHE A 30 17.31 2.10 3.87
CA PHE A 30 17.48 3.53 4.10
C PHE A 30 17.45 4.40 2.84
N GLY A 31 17.80 3.83 1.69
CA GLY A 31 17.69 4.54 0.41
C GLY A 31 16.26 4.95 0.03
N ILE A 32 15.24 4.23 0.51
CA ILE A 32 13.83 4.53 0.20
C ILE A 32 13.37 5.87 0.79
N PRO A 33 13.43 6.10 2.11
CA PRO A 33 13.00 7.37 2.68
C PRO A 33 13.83 8.56 2.17
N VAL A 34 15.12 8.38 1.90
CA VAL A 34 15.98 9.42 1.29
C VAL A 34 15.47 9.82 -0.09
N ARG A 35 15.14 8.85 -0.95
CA ARG A 35 14.62 9.11 -2.30
C ARG A 35 13.22 9.72 -2.25
N LYS A 36 12.32 9.19 -1.42
CA LYS A 36 10.97 9.78 -1.23
C LYS A 36 11.06 11.24 -0.80
N LEU A 37 11.84 11.55 0.23
CA LEU A 37 12.02 12.92 0.70
C LEU A 37 12.71 13.82 -0.32
N SER A 38 13.54 13.28 -1.21
CA SER A 38 14.12 14.06 -2.32
C SER A 38 13.05 14.50 -3.32
N LEU A 39 12.06 13.65 -3.60
CA LEU A 39 10.90 14.00 -4.43
C LEU A 39 10.03 15.06 -3.77
N TYR A 40 9.88 15.05 -2.44
CA TYR A 40 9.12 16.09 -1.73
C TYR A 40 9.73 17.48 -1.98
N THR A 41 11.04 17.57 -2.09
CA THR A 41 11.66 18.85 -2.45
C THR A 41 11.49 19.19 -3.90
N ALA A 42 11.77 18.24 -4.78
CA ALA A 42 11.72 18.49 -6.22
C ALA A 42 10.30 18.83 -6.70
N CYS A 43 9.29 18.18 -6.14
CA CYS A 43 7.90 18.27 -6.60
C CYS A 43 7.03 19.23 -5.78
N THR A 44 7.29 19.40 -4.48
CA THR A 44 6.42 20.21 -3.59
C THR A 44 7.15 21.34 -2.86
N GLY A 45 8.48 21.47 -3.06
CA GLY A 45 9.26 22.58 -2.49
C GLY A 45 9.61 22.44 -1.02
N VAL A 46 9.40 21.28 -0.39
CA VAL A 46 9.78 21.06 1.02
C VAL A 46 11.30 21.22 1.18
N PRO A 47 11.82 22.12 2.04
CA PRO A 47 13.25 22.35 2.14
C PRO A 47 14.07 21.13 2.61
N PRO A 48 15.30 20.91 2.11
CA PRO A 48 16.24 19.88 2.61
C PRO A 48 16.44 19.78 4.09
N GLN A 49 16.47 20.92 4.75
CA GLN A 49 16.77 21.01 6.16
C GLN A 49 15.57 20.59 7.03
N MET A 50 14.38 20.39 6.44
CA MET A 50 13.13 20.11 7.17
C MET A 50 12.63 18.67 6.96
N ARG A 51 13.52 17.79 6.52
CA ARG A 51 13.22 16.41 6.11
C ARG A 51 14.04 15.43 6.94
N LEU A 52 13.41 14.39 7.43
CA LEU A 52 14.06 13.38 8.28
C LEU A 52 13.81 11.96 7.70
N PRO A 53 14.79 11.37 7.00
CA PRO A 53 14.74 9.96 6.60
C PRO A 53 15.08 9.08 7.80
N VAL A 54 14.29 8.04 8.03
CA VAL A 54 14.47 7.10 9.14
C VAL A 54 14.36 5.66 8.64
N VAL A 55 15.18 4.77 9.18
CA VAL A 55 14.89 3.33 9.13
C VAL A 55 14.73 2.81 10.53
N LEU A 56 13.58 2.22 10.81
CA LEU A 56 13.28 1.54 12.07
C LEU A 56 13.51 0.06 11.82
N TYR A 57 14.62 -0.51 12.27
CA TYR A 57 14.88 -1.92 12.04
C TYR A 57 15.24 -2.61 13.34
N CYS A 58 14.70 -3.80 13.52
CA CYS A 58 15.07 -4.70 14.61
C CYS A 58 15.88 -5.89 14.10
N ASP A 59 15.75 -6.24 12.82
CA ASP A 59 16.20 -7.52 12.28
C ASP A 59 16.19 -7.51 10.75
N THR A 60 16.59 -8.63 10.14
CA THR A 60 16.35 -8.95 8.73
C THR A 60 16.23 -10.47 8.61
N ASN A 61 15.36 -10.95 7.73
CA ASN A 61 15.25 -12.37 7.36
C ASN A 61 16.14 -12.72 6.16
N ASN A 62 16.88 -11.75 5.62
CA ASN A 62 17.71 -11.96 4.45
C ASN A 62 19.04 -12.62 4.82
N GLU A 63 19.14 -13.92 4.52
CA GLU A 63 20.32 -14.75 4.78
C GLU A 63 21.58 -14.23 4.07
N GLU A 64 21.45 -13.58 2.90
CA GLU A 64 22.59 -12.97 2.21
C GLU A 64 23.20 -11.85 3.06
N TYR A 65 22.38 -11.04 3.73
CA TYR A 65 22.85 -9.98 4.62
C TYR A 65 23.39 -10.51 5.95
N HIS A 66 22.96 -11.69 6.39
CA HIS A 66 23.60 -12.36 7.52
C HIS A 66 25.02 -12.81 7.18
N ALA A 67 25.24 -13.29 5.95
CA ALA A 67 26.56 -13.70 5.47
C ALA A 67 27.45 -12.53 5.01
N ASP A 68 26.87 -11.38 4.68
CA ASP A 68 27.60 -10.22 4.16
C ASP A 68 28.41 -9.48 5.25
N PRO A 69 29.75 -9.45 5.16
CA PRO A 69 30.60 -8.71 6.10
C PRO A 69 30.38 -7.18 6.02
N PHE A 70 29.84 -6.68 4.92
CA PHE A 70 29.56 -5.26 4.70
C PHE A 70 28.14 -4.85 5.10
N TYR A 71 27.29 -5.78 5.54
CA TYR A 71 25.97 -5.43 6.03
C TYR A 71 26.06 -4.54 7.27
N ILE A 72 25.41 -3.38 7.19
CA ILE A 72 25.46 -2.32 8.21
C ILE A 72 24.41 -2.51 9.33
N GLY A 73 23.47 -3.43 9.14
CA GLY A 73 22.37 -3.69 10.06
C GLY A 73 22.64 -4.80 11.07
N LEU A 74 21.62 -5.12 11.87
CA LEU A 74 21.67 -6.20 12.84
C LEU A 74 21.58 -7.55 12.12
N ARG A 75 22.56 -8.42 12.38
CA ARG A 75 22.61 -9.79 11.84
C ARG A 75 21.82 -10.75 12.72
N GLN A 76 20.52 -10.50 12.85
CA GLN A 76 19.61 -11.35 13.58
C GLN A 76 18.32 -11.54 12.79
N LYS A 77 17.77 -12.76 12.85
CA LYS A 77 16.50 -13.10 12.21
C LYS A 77 15.34 -12.36 12.86
N CYS A 78 14.27 -12.20 12.10
CA CYS A 78 13.07 -11.54 12.58
C CYS A 78 12.52 -12.21 13.83
N GLY A 79 12.46 -11.46 14.93
CA GLY A 79 12.17 -11.98 16.26
C GLY A 79 10.97 -11.30 16.88
N CYS A 80 9.78 -11.90 16.74
CA CYS A 80 8.48 -11.49 17.28
C CYS A 80 8.08 -10.03 16.99
N GLY A 81 7.01 -9.85 16.21
CA GLY A 81 6.48 -8.53 15.81
C GLY A 81 6.19 -7.56 16.98
N GLU A 82 5.95 -8.08 18.19
CA GLU A 82 5.69 -7.26 19.38
C GLU A 82 6.82 -6.27 19.71
N LYS A 83 8.08 -6.67 19.54
CA LYS A 83 9.22 -5.75 19.79
C LYS A 83 9.27 -4.63 18.76
N PHE A 84 8.93 -4.93 17.52
CA PHE A 84 8.88 -3.95 16.45
C PHE A 84 7.72 -2.97 16.67
N GLU A 85 6.55 -3.48 17.05
CA GLU A 85 5.39 -2.64 17.42
C GLU A 85 5.74 -1.67 18.55
N GLN A 86 6.41 -2.16 19.61
CA GLN A 86 6.89 -1.30 20.70
C GLN A 86 7.89 -0.25 20.22
N LEU A 87 8.80 -0.60 19.30
CA LEU A 87 9.74 0.36 18.71
C LEU A 87 8.99 1.45 17.92
N VAL A 88 8.00 1.06 17.12
CA VAL A 88 7.16 2.00 16.37
C VAL A 88 6.40 2.91 17.33
N ASP A 89 5.78 2.37 18.37
CA ASP A 89 5.06 3.17 19.38
C ASP A 89 5.96 4.20 20.05
N VAL A 90 7.16 3.79 20.48
CA VAL A 90 8.15 4.69 21.08
C VAL A 90 8.57 5.77 20.07
N PHE A 91 8.83 5.40 18.81
CA PHE A 91 9.21 6.33 17.76
C PHE A 91 8.10 7.35 17.46
N MET A 92 6.85 6.90 17.37
CA MET A 92 5.70 7.76 17.07
C MET A 92 5.44 8.73 18.23
N ASN A 93 5.51 8.25 19.48
CA ASN A 93 5.37 9.08 20.66
C ASN A 93 6.51 10.11 20.78
N ALA A 94 7.76 9.70 20.54
CA ALA A 94 8.91 10.60 20.54
C ALA A 94 8.81 11.66 19.42
N SER A 95 8.40 11.26 18.22
CA SER A 95 8.19 12.17 17.08
C SER A 95 7.09 13.18 17.38
N LYS A 96 5.98 12.74 17.97
CA LYS A 96 4.89 13.63 18.39
C LYS A 96 5.35 14.60 19.48
N ALA A 97 6.06 14.13 20.50
CA ALA A 97 6.55 14.97 21.59
C ALA A 97 7.56 16.02 21.09
N LYS A 98 8.40 15.66 20.13
CA LYS A 98 9.44 16.55 19.62
C LYS A 98 8.94 17.51 18.54
N TYR A 99 8.07 17.05 17.63
CA TYR A 99 7.71 17.78 16.41
C TYR A 99 6.22 18.09 16.26
N GLY A 100 5.35 17.53 17.10
CA GLY A 100 3.89 17.67 16.97
C GLY A 100 3.35 19.06 17.33
N GLY A 101 4.02 19.80 18.22
CA GLY A 101 3.51 21.09 18.71
C GLY A 101 2.09 20.96 19.29
N GLU A 102 1.22 21.96 19.03
CA GLU A 102 -0.21 21.92 19.39
C GLU A 102 -1.06 21.04 18.45
N ASN A 103 -0.49 20.59 17.32
CA ASN A 103 -1.18 19.78 16.32
C ASN A 103 -0.99 18.27 16.57
N LYS A 104 -1.92 17.46 16.05
CA LYS A 104 -1.69 16.00 15.96
C LYS A 104 -0.62 15.72 14.90
N LEU A 105 0.20 14.70 15.12
CA LEU A 105 1.12 14.20 14.11
C LEU A 105 0.31 13.69 12.91
N CYS A 106 0.39 14.38 11.78
CA CYS A 106 -0.24 13.95 10.53
C CYS A 106 0.55 12.77 9.97
N THR A 107 -0.11 11.64 9.78
CA THR A 107 0.50 10.41 9.26
C THR A 107 -0.28 9.93 8.04
N PHE A 108 0.45 9.39 7.07
CA PHE A 108 -0.12 8.71 5.92
C PHE A 108 0.90 7.65 5.44
N ASN A 109 0.44 6.67 4.67
CA ASN A 109 1.25 5.63 4.07
C ASN A 109 1.13 5.72 2.54
N ASP A 110 2.21 6.13 1.88
CA ASP A 110 2.28 6.29 0.42
C ASP A 110 1.96 5.00 -0.37
N ASP A 111 2.37 3.84 0.15
CA ASP A 111 2.16 2.55 -0.54
C ASP A 111 0.67 2.15 -0.61
N THR A 112 -0.17 2.76 0.24
CA THR A 112 -1.63 2.56 0.23
C THR A 112 -2.36 3.82 -0.23
N GLN A 113 -2.19 4.95 0.45
CA GLN A 113 -3.00 6.16 0.27
C GLN A 113 -2.62 6.96 -0.98
N ASP A 114 -1.34 7.09 -1.30
CA ASP A 114 -0.90 7.84 -2.48
C ASP A 114 -1.14 7.02 -3.74
N THR A 115 -0.92 5.71 -3.66
CA THR A 115 -1.29 4.76 -4.72
C THR A 115 -2.80 4.82 -4.99
N ALA A 116 -3.62 4.86 -3.94
CA ALA A 116 -5.06 5.04 -4.09
C ALA A 116 -5.42 6.37 -4.75
N SER A 117 -4.85 7.48 -4.28
CA SER A 117 -5.09 8.80 -4.86
C SER A 117 -4.72 8.86 -6.34
N ALA A 118 -3.57 8.30 -6.72
CA ALA A 118 -3.15 8.25 -8.13
C ALA A 118 -4.13 7.45 -9.00
N VAL A 119 -4.60 6.30 -8.52
CA VAL A 119 -5.61 5.49 -9.22
C VAL A 119 -6.92 6.26 -9.37
N PHE A 120 -7.43 6.89 -8.30
CA PHE A 120 -8.65 7.69 -8.37
C PHE A 120 -8.50 8.91 -9.27
N GLY A 121 -7.37 9.59 -9.24
CA GLY A 121 -7.08 10.69 -10.17
C GLY A 121 -7.15 10.24 -11.63
N GLY A 122 -6.61 9.05 -11.93
CA GLY A 122 -6.72 8.43 -13.26
C GLY A 122 -8.17 8.08 -13.65
N LEU A 123 -8.95 7.55 -12.71
CA LEU A 123 -10.38 7.25 -12.94
C LEU A 123 -11.19 8.52 -13.21
N LEU A 124 -10.97 9.58 -12.41
CA LEU A 124 -11.63 10.88 -12.59
C LEU A 124 -11.26 11.51 -13.94
N ALA A 125 -9.99 11.42 -14.34
CA ALA A 125 -9.54 11.89 -15.65
C ALA A 125 -10.16 11.09 -16.82
N ALA A 126 -10.54 9.83 -16.60
CA ALA A 126 -11.18 8.98 -17.58
C ALA A 126 -12.71 9.16 -17.65
N GLU A 127 -13.36 9.78 -16.65
CA GLU A 127 -14.81 9.99 -16.64
C GLU A 127 -15.33 10.65 -17.93
N PRO A 128 -14.75 11.76 -18.43
CA PRO A 128 -15.23 12.42 -19.65
C PRO A 128 -15.10 11.53 -20.90
N LEU A 129 -14.14 10.61 -20.92
CA LEU A 129 -13.93 9.67 -22.02
C LEU A 129 -14.93 8.52 -21.99
N SER A 130 -15.27 8.05 -20.78
CA SER A 130 -16.23 6.96 -20.58
C SER A 130 -17.69 7.39 -20.74
N GLY A 131 -17.97 8.70 -20.59
CA GLY A 131 -19.32 9.26 -20.57
C GLY A 131 -20.15 8.85 -19.35
N LYS A 132 -19.53 8.28 -18.31
CA LYS A 132 -20.21 7.85 -17.07
C LYS A 132 -19.46 8.31 -15.83
N SER A 133 -20.21 8.66 -14.79
CA SER A 133 -19.65 9.01 -13.49
C SER A 133 -19.05 7.78 -12.79
N ILE A 134 -18.01 7.96 -11.97
CA ILE A 134 -17.45 6.92 -11.08
C ILE A 134 -18.51 6.27 -10.19
N SER A 135 -19.60 6.96 -9.85
CA SER A 135 -20.72 6.37 -9.09
C SER A 135 -21.57 5.39 -9.89
N GLU A 136 -21.43 5.35 -11.22
CA GLU A 136 -22.16 4.46 -12.13
C GLU A 136 -21.29 3.29 -12.60
N GLN A 137 -20.01 3.29 -12.22
CA GLN A 137 -19.04 2.29 -12.63
C GLN A 137 -18.96 1.14 -11.62
N ASN A 138 -18.80 -0.08 -12.15
CA ASN A 138 -18.41 -1.25 -11.39
C ASN A 138 -16.92 -1.52 -11.61
N PHE A 139 -16.19 -1.60 -10.51
CA PHE A 139 -14.75 -1.77 -10.48
C PHE A 139 -14.39 -3.21 -10.13
N ILE A 140 -13.45 -3.79 -10.86
CA ILE A 140 -12.79 -5.03 -10.46
C ILE A 140 -11.31 -4.75 -10.23
N PHE A 141 -10.82 -5.08 -9.04
CA PHE A 141 -9.40 -5.03 -8.71
C PHE A 141 -8.80 -6.43 -8.79
N LEU A 142 -7.81 -6.58 -9.66
CA LEU A 142 -7.01 -7.79 -9.77
C LEU A 142 -5.82 -7.70 -8.83
N GLY A 143 -5.94 -8.36 -7.68
CA GLY A 143 -4.97 -8.30 -6.60
C GLY A 143 -5.61 -7.76 -5.33
N ALA A 144 -6.15 -8.65 -4.49
CA ALA A 144 -6.69 -8.32 -3.16
C ALA A 144 -5.61 -8.26 -2.06
N GLY A 145 -4.42 -7.75 -2.39
CA GLY A 145 -3.35 -7.49 -1.42
C GLY A 145 -3.58 -6.15 -0.70
N THR A 146 -2.65 -5.76 0.17
CA THR A 146 -2.72 -4.50 0.95
C THR A 146 -2.92 -3.27 0.08
N ALA A 147 -2.26 -3.19 -1.07
CA ALA A 147 -2.45 -2.10 -2.03
C ALA A 147 -3.86 -2.12 -2.65
N GLY A 148 -4.33 -3.28 -3.11
CA GLY A 148 -5.65 -3.40 -3.74
C GLY A 148 -6.80 -3.08 -2.78
N THR A 149 -6.75 -3.59 -1.54
CA THR A 149 -7.73 -3.24 -0.51
C THR A 149 -7.59 -1.79 -0.07
N GLY A 150 -6.36 -1.26 0.07
CA GLY A 150 -6.14 0.14 0.44
C GLY A 150 -6.69 1.13 -0.59
N ILE A 151 -6.55 0.83 -1.89
CA ILE A 151 -7.18 1.62 -2.95
C ILE A 151 -8.71 1.53 -2.87
N ALA A 152 -9.24 0.33 -2.65
CA ALA A 152 -10.67 0.15 -2.51
C ALA A 152 -11.25 0.88 -1.27
N ASP A 153 -10.49 0.96 -0.18
CA ASP A 153 -10.88 1.63 1.06
C ASP A 153 -10.89 3.16 0.92
N LEU A 154 -9.97 3.74 0.13
CA LEU A 154 -9.90 5.19 -0.03
C LEU A 154 -11.14 5.78 -0.73
N ARG A 155 -11.85 4.99 -1.56
CA ARG A 155 -13.15 5.39 -2.13
C ARG A 155 -14.20 5.66 -1.06
N GLU A 156 -14.08 5.01 0.09
CA GLU A 156 -15.05 5.06 1.19
C GLU A 156 -14.89 6.34 2.03
N THR A 157 -13.76 7.04 1.92
CA THR A 157 -13.54 8.30 2.65
C THR A 157 -14.48 9.40 2.12
N GLY A 158 -15.69 9.44 2.68
CA GLY A 158 -16.76 10.38 2.32
C GLY A 158 -18.02 9.74 1.71
N LYS A 159 -18.15 8.41 1.62
CA LYS A 159 -19.37 7.71 1.15
C LYS A 159 -19.79 6.58 2.11
N THR A 160 -21.07 6.21 2.05
CA THR A 160 -21.69 5.15 2.87
C THR A 160 -21.24 3.76 2.44
N VAL A 161 -21.35 2.75 3.32
CA VAL A 161 -21.08 1.31 3.08
C VAL A 161 -21.61 0.76 1.74
N GLU A 162 -22.62 1.41 1.17
CA GLU A 162 -23.23 1.10 -0.12
C GLU A 162 -22.26 1.24 -1.31
N SER A 163 -21.22 2.08 -1.22
CA SER A 163 -20.21 2.21 -2.29
C SER A 163 -19.34 0.97 -2.46
N ARG A 164 -19.22 0.10 -1.44
CA ARG A 164 -18.48 -1.16 -1.54
C ARG A 164 -19.10 -2.14 -2.52
N LYS A 165 -20.42 -2.15 -2.68
CA LYS A 165 -21.13 -3.06 -3.60
C LYS A 165 -20.67 -2.93 -5.07
N GLN A 166 -20.13 -1.78 -5.43
CA GLN A 166 -19.62 -1.49 -6.77
C GLN A 166 -18.16 -1.91 -6.96
N ILE A 167 -17.49 -2.32 -5.89
CA ILE A 167 -16.09 -2.74 -5.89
C ILE A 167 -16.03 -4.24 -5.70
N LYS A 168 -15.39 -4.93 -6.63
CA LYS A 168 -15.10 -6.36 -6.50
C LYS A 168 -13.60 -6.56 -6.48
N LEU A 169 -13.12 -7.37 -5.56
CA LEU A 169 -11.72 -7.76 -5.49
C LEU A 169 -11.58 -9.20 -6.01
N ALA A 170 -10.46 -9.48 -6.66
CA ALA A 170 -10.07 -10.82 -7.03
C ALA A 170 -8.64 -11.12 -6.53
N ASP A 171 -8.42 -12.35 -6.07
CA ASP A 171 -7.08 -12.86 -5.76
C ASP A 171 -6.72 -14.02 -6.69
N SER A 172 -5.62 -14.72 -6.39
CA SER A 172 -5.13 -15.84 -7.20
C SER A 172 -6.13 -16.99 -7.34
N ARG A 173 -7.14 -17.09 -6.46
CA ARG A 173 -8.13 -18.16 -6.51
C ARG A 173 -9.33 -17.77 -7.37
N SER A 174 -9.91 -16.58 -7.15
CA SER A 174 -11.10 -16.05 -7.86
C SER A 174 -11.52 -14.72 -7.20
N LEU A 175 -12.74 -14.25 -7.48
CA LEU A 175 -13.42 -13.20 -6.70
C LEU A 175 -13.39 -13.47 -5.21
N ILE A 176 -13.26 -12.39 -4.44
CA ILE A 176 -13.57 -12.37 -3.02
C ILE A 176 -15.10 -12.40 -2.89
N ALA A 177 -15.62 -13.41 -2.19
CA ALA A 177 -17.07 -13.66 -2.06
C ALA A 177 -17.39 -14.22 -0.66
N GLU A 178 -18.66 -14.09 -0.24
CA GLU A 178 -19.16 -14.60 1.04
C GLU A 178 -18.85 -16.09 1.25
N SER A 179 -18.97 -16.91 0.19
CA SER A 179 -18.67 -18.36 0.23
C SER A 179 -17.26 -18.69 0.69
N ARG A 180 -16.32 -17.73 0.61
CA ARG A 180 -14.90 -17.92 0.91
C ARG A 180 -14.47 -17.31 2.24
N MET A 181 -15.37 -16.66 2.99
CA MET A 181 -15.04 -15.82 4.17
C MET A 181 -14.11 -16.49 5.19
N GLU A 182 -14.33 -17.77 5.49
CA GLU A 182 -13.50 -18.53 6.45
C GLU A 182 -12.02 -18.65 6.03
N SER A 183 -11.75 -18.55 4.72
CA SER A 183 -10.39 -18.68 4.15
C SER A 183 -9.76 -17.33 3.76
N LEU A 184 -10.44 -16.22 4.05
CA LEU A 184 -10.00 -14.87 3.70
C LEU A 184 -9.23 -14.23 4.86
N GLN A 185 -8.22 -13.44 4.50
CA GLN A 185 -7.55 -12.57 5.47
C GLN A 185 -8.50 -11.46 5.93
N PRO A 186 -8.37 -10.94 7.18
CA PRO A 186 -9.29 -9.94 7.74
C PRO A 186 -9.54 -8.73 6.86
N HIS A 187 -8.51 -8.21 6.19
CA HIS A 187 -8.61 -7.02 5.33
C HIS A 187 -9.41 -7.26 4.04
N LYS A 188 -9.70 -8.50 3.67
CA LYS A 188 -10.53 -8.85 2.51
C LYS A 188 -12.01 -9.02 2.86
N LEU A 189 -12.32 -9.31 4.12
CA LEU A 189 -13.70 -9.59 4.57
C LEU A 189 -14.70 -8.47 4.22
N PRO A 190 -14.35 -7.17 4.29
CA PRO A 190 -15.28 -6.11 3.89
C PRO A 190 -15.74 -6.14 2.43
N TYR A 191 -15.03 -6.86 1.56
CA TYR A 191 -15.29 -6.99 0.12
C TYR A 191 -15.80 -8.39 -0.26
N ALA A 192 -16.05 -9.25 0.73
CA ALA A 192 -16.71 -10.54 0.52
C ALA A 192 -18.21 -10.29 0.33
N HIS A 193 -18.58 -9.94 -0.90
CA HIS A 193 -19.98 -9.74 -1.28
C HIS A 193 -20.63 -11.07 -1.65
N ASP A 194 -21.96 -11.14 -1.54
CA ASP A 194 -22.73 -12.19 -2.19
C ASP A 194 -22.51 -12.11 -3.71
N ALA A 195 -21.73 -13.05 -4.23
CA ALA A 195 -21.31 -13.09 -5.61
C ALA A 195 -21.15 -14.56 -6.06
N PRO A 196 -21.52 -14.86 -7.31
CA PRO A 196 -21.32 -16.19 -7.87
C PRO A 196 -19.82 -16.55 -7.88
N GLU A 197 -19.53 -17.77 -7.44
CA GLU A 197 -18.18 -18.32 -7.49
C GLU A 197 -17.88 -18.81 -8.91
N TYR A 198 -16.79 -18.31 -9.47
CA TYR A 198 -16.32 -18.72 -10.78
C TYR A 198 -15.02 -19.52 -10.63
N PRO A 199 -14.77 -20.53 -11.50
CA PRO A 199 -13.65 -21.44 -11.37
C PRO A 199 -12.29 -20.75 -11.47
N ASN A 200 -12.22 -19.63 -12.19
CA ASN A 200 -11.01 -18.87 -12.41
C ASN A 200 -11.32 -17.40 -12.72
N LEU A 201 -10.25 -16.61 -12.78
CA LEU A 201 -10.31 -15.16 -13.00
C LEU A 201 -10.77 -14.78 -14.42
N VAL A 202 -10.52 -15.62 -15.42
CA VAL A 202 -10.95 -15.35 -16.81
C VAL A 202 -12.46 -15.45 -16.91
N GLU A 203 -13.05 -16.53 -16.41
CA GLU A 203 -14.51 -16.70 -16.37
C GLU A 203 -15.20 -15.63 -15.52
N THR A 204 -14.54 -15.20 -14.45
CA THR A 204 -15.00 -14.06 -13.64
C THR A 204 -15.17 -12.80 -14.49
N LEU A 205 -14.16 -12.45 -15.29
CA LEU A 205 -14.15 -11.23 -16.09
C LEU A 205 -15.11 -11.31 -17.28
N ASP A 206 -15.26 -12.48 -17.90
CA ASP A 206 -16.24 -12.69 -18.98
C ASP A 206 -17.69 -12.59 -18.50
N ARG A 207 -17.98 -13.02 -17.25
CA ARG A 207 -19.36 -13.07 -16.72
C ARG A 207 -19.75 -11.83 -15.94
N ILE A 208 -18.81 -11.11 -15.33
CA ILE A 208 -19.11 -9.81 -14.75
C ILE A 208 -18.96 -8.75 -15.83
N LYS A 209 -20.05 -8.01 -16.10
CA LYS A 209 -19.99 -6.77 -16.88
C LYS A 209 -19.08 -5.77 -16.16
N THR A 210 -17.80 -5.84 -16.49
CA THR A 210 -16.75 -5.04 -15.88
C THR A 210 -16.66 -3.74 -16.66
N MET A 211 -16.71 -2.62 -15.95
CA MET A 211 -16.61 -1.32 -16.61
C MET A 211 -15.24 -0.68 -16.41
N ALA A 212 -14.59 -0.95 -15.29
CA ALA A 212 -13.20 -0.60 -15.05
C ALA A 212 -12.47 -1.76 -14.37
N LEU A 213 -11.33 -2.15 -14.96
CA LEU A 213 -10.49 -3.23 -14.48
C LEU A 213 -9.15 -2.66 -14.03
N ILE A 214 -8.80 -2.86 -12.75
CA ILE A 214 -7.63 -2.24 -12.10
C ILE A 214 -6.66 -3.33 -11.69
N GLY A 215 -5.46 -3.31 -12.26
CA GLY A 215 -4.42 -4.32 -12.00
C GLY A 215 -3.49 -3.91 -10.87
N VAL A 216 -3.62 -4.56 -9.70
CA VAL A 216 -2.77 -4.34 -8.52
C VAL A 216 -2.16 -5.68 -8.07
N CYS A 217 -1.65 -6.45 -9.04
CA CYS A 217 -1.06 -7.76 -8.83
C CYS A 217 0.39 -7.83 -9.32
N THR A 218 1.13 -8.79 -8.79
CA THR A 218 2.53 -9.05 -9.17
C THR A 218 2.66 -9.90 -10.44
N ILE A 219 1.54 -10.32 -11.03
CA ILE A 219 1.49 -11.19 -12.22
C ILE A 219 1.72 -10.33 -13.46
N ALA A 220 2.91 -10.43 -14.04
CA ALA A 220 3.20 -9.79 -15.32
C ALA A 220 2.30 -10.38 -16.41
N LYS A 221 1.85 -9.54 -17.36
CA LYS A 221 0.99 -9.94 -18.49
C LYS A 221 -0.36 -10.56 -18.12
N ALA A 222 -0.80 -10.43 -16.86
CA ALA A 222 -2.09 -10.95 -16.42
C ALA A 222 -3.21 -10.58 -17.42
N PHE A 223 -3.30 -9.31 -17.82
CA PHE A 223 -4.32 -8.83 -18.77
C PHE A 223 -4.28 -9.47 -20.17
N ASN A 224 -3.10 -9.87 -20.65
CA ASN A 224 -2.97 -10.51 -21.95
C ASN A 224 -3.45 -11.97 -21.89
N GLU A 225 -3.09 -12.68 -20.83
CA GLU A 225 -3.50 -14.07 -20.60
C GLU A 225 -4.98 -14.18 -20.27
N MET A 226 -5.55 -13.16 -19.61
CA MET A 226 -6.99 -13.06 -19.33
C MET A 226 -7.82 -12.58 -20.53
N GLY A 227 -7.21 -12.40 -21.70
CA GLY A 227 -7.94 -12.09 -22.91
C GLY A 227 -8.62 -10.72 -22.90
N ALA A 228 -7.99 -9.69 -22.30
CA ALA A 228 -8.44 -8.29 -22.35
C ALA A 228 -8.34 -7.69 -23.78
N ARG A 229 -8.99 -8.33 -24.74
CA ARG A 229 -9.12 -7.98 -26.16
C ARG A 229 -10.56 -7.55 -26.51
N LYS A 230 -11.42 -7.31 -25.53
CA LYS A 230 -12.81 -6.92 -25.75
C LYS A 230 -13.07 -5.52 -25.21
#